data_AF-A0A126RGI6-F1
#
_entry.id   AF-A0A126RGI6-F1
#
_cell.length_a   1.000
_cell.length_b   1.000
_cell.length_c   1.000
_cell.angle_alpha   90.00
_cell.angle_beta   90.00
_cell.angle_gamma   90.00
#
_symmetry.space_group_name_H-M   'P 1'
#
loop_
_entity.id
_entity.type
_entity.pdbx_description
1 polymer ?
#
loop_
_entity_poly.entity_id
_entity_poly.type
_entity_poly.pdbx_seq_one_letter_code
_entity_poly.pdbx_strand_id
1 'polypeptide(L)' 'MIGEIALAIEMGADAVDIGKTIHPHPTLGESIGMAAEVAHGSCTDVPPARK' A
#
# COMPACT_ATOMS: atom_id res chain seq x y z
N MET A 1 -6.70 -2.47 -7.74
CA MET A 1 -7.16 -1.09 -8.06
C MET A 1 -8.66 -0.90 -7.83
N ILE A 2 -9.08 0.33 -7.50
CA ILE A 2 -10.30 0.82 -6.80
C ILE A 2 -11.20 -0.18 -6.06
N GLY A 3 -11.63 -1.29 -6.65
CA GLY A 3 -12.36 -2.36 -5.96
C GLY A 3 -11.58 -2.93 -4.78
N GLU A 4 -10.26 -2.99 -4.88
CA GLU A 4 -9.37 -3.35 -3.77
C GLU A 4 -9.38 -2.32 -2.63
N ILE A 5 -9.35 -1.02 -2.96
CA ILE A 5 -9.43 0.06 -1.96
C ILE A 5 -10.82 0.07 -1.31
N ALA A 6 -11.88 -0.14 -2.10
CA ALA A 6 -13.24 -0.27 -1.58
C ALA A 6 -13.36 -1.46 -0.63
N LEU A 7 -12.82 -2.63 -0.99
CA LEU A 7 -12.78 -3.79 -0.10
C LEU A 7 -11.96 -3.52 1.16
N ALA A 8 -10.79 -2.87 1.03
CA ALA A 8 -9.97 -2.51 2.19
C ALA A 8 -10.74 -1.59 3.17
N ILE A 9 -11.53 -0.64 2.67
CA ILE A 9 -12.41 0.21 3.47
C ILE A 9 -13.52 -0.62 4.15
N GLU A 10 -14.21 -1.49 3.41
CA GLU A 10 -15.27 -2.35 3.95
C GLU A 10 -14.76 -3.30 5.05
N MET A 11 -13.52 -3.75 4.92
CA MET A 11 -12.85 -4.59 5.91
C MET A 11 -12.25 -3.80 7.09
N GLY A 12 -12.27 -2.47 7.03
CA GLY A 12 -11.62 -1.61 8.03
C GLY A 12 -10.09 -1.81 8.10
N ALA A 13 -9.47 -2.17 6.98
CA ALA A 13 -8.03 -2.46 6.88
C ALA A 13 -7.18 -1.21 7.11
N ASP A 14 -6.04 -1.38 7.77
CA ASP A 14 -5.08 -0.30 8.00
C ASP A 14 -3.90 -0.34 7.00
N ALA A 15 -2.95 0.59 7.15
CA ALA A 15 -1.78 0.68 6.27
C ALA A 15 -0.85 -0.55 6.38
N VAL A 16 -0.83 -1.25 7.52
CA VAL A 16 -0.02 -2.45 7.71
C VAL A 16 -0.65 -3.63 6.97
N ASP A 17 -1.98 -3.76 7.03
CA ASP A 17 -2.71 -4.81 6.32
C ASP A 17 -2.48 -4.72 4.80
N ILE A 18 -2.66 -3.51 4.25
CA ILE A 18 -2.49 -3.26 2.80
C ILE A 18 -1.00 -3.33 2.41
N GLY A 19 -0.12 -2.71 3.19
CA GLY A 19 1.32 -2.65 2.88
C GLY A 19 2.02 -4.00 2.96
N LYS A 20 1.59 -4.91 3.85
CA LYS A 20 2.16 -6.27 3.94
C LYS A 20 1.54 -7.26 2.97
N THR A 21 0.46 -6.88 2.29
CA THR A 21 -0.11 -7.71 1.22
C THR A 21 0.85 -7.68 0.03
N ILE A 22 1.32 -8.85 -0.41
CA ILE A 22 2.28 -8.95 -1.52
C ILE A 22 1.54 -8.69 -2.83
N HIS A 23 1.73 -7.51 -3.39
CA HIS A 23 1.21 -7.15 -4.70
C HIS A 23 2.14 -7.68 -5.79
N PRO A 24 1.60 -8.17 -6.92
CA PRO A 24 2.43 -8.66 -8.02
C PRO A 24 3.21 -7.51 -8.69
N HIS A 25 4.48 -7.77 -8.98
CA HIS A 25 5.39 -6.86 -9.69
C HIS A 25 5.73 -7.40 -11.09
N PRO A 26 5.83 -6.57 -12.16
CA PRO A 26 5.54 -5.15 -12.22
C PRO A 26 4.09 -4.88 -12.66
N THR A 27 3.29 -4.20 -11.84
CA THR A 27 1.88 -3.88 -12.15
C THR A 27 1.48 -2.47 -11.69
N LEU A 28 0.48 -1.86 -12.32
CA LEU A 28 -0.09 -0.61 -11.79
C LEU A 28 -0.80 -0.81 -10.44
N GLY A 29 -1.30 -2.03 -10.18
CA GLY A 29 -1.99 -2.37 -8.95
C GLY A 29 -1.09 -2.32 -7.72
N GLU A 30 0.20 -2.62 -7.87
CA GLU A 30 1.16 -2.61 -6.75
C GLU A 30 1.31 -1.24 -6.08
N SER A 31 0.96 -0.17 -6.79
CA SER A 31 0.96 1.19 -6.25
C SER A 31 0.07 1.38 -5.01
N ILE A 32 -0.94 0.52 -4.80
CA ILE A 32 -1.78 0.53 -3.59
C ILE A 32 -0.99 0.04 -2.37
N GLY A 33 -0.31 -1.10 -2.50
CA GLY A 33 0.61 -1.61 -1.48
C GLY A 33 1.74 -0.63 -1.19
N MET A 34 2.38 -0.08 -2.23
CA MET A 34 3.44 0.93 -2.07
C MET A 34 2.93 2.18 -1.35
N ALA A 35 1.74 2.68 -1.67
CA ALA A 35 1.15 3.84 -0.98
C ALA A 35 0.92 3.56 0.50
N ALA A 36 0.49 2.35 0.85
CA ALA A 36 0.35 1.92 2.24
C ALA A 36 1.71 1.82 2.96
N GLU A 37 2.73 1.28 2.29
CA GLU A 37 4.10 1.27 2.82
C GLU A 37 4.67 2.68 3.00
N VAL A 38 4.34 3.64 2.13
CA VAL A 38 4.72 5.05 2.29
C VAL A 38 4.06 5.64 3.52
N ALA A 39 2.76 5.40 3.73
CA ALA A 39 2.03 5.86 4.91
C ALA A 39 2.58 5.24 6.20
N HIS A 40 2.99 3.97 6.16
CA HIS A 40 3.65 3.28 7.28
C HIS A 40 5.12 3.71 7.48
N GLY A 41 5.76 4.30 6.45
CA GLY A 41 7.15 4.72 6.48
C GLY A 41 8.16 3.61 6.18
N SER A 42 7.72 2.51 5.58
CA SER A 42 8.56 1.35 5.23
C SER A 42 8.84 1.21 3.73
N CYS A 43 8.24 2.04 2.87
CA CYS A 43 8.47 1.95 1.42
C CYS A 43 9.93 2.30 1.07
N THR A 44 10.60 1.41 0.34
CA THR A 44 11.99 1.59 -0.08
C THR A 44 12.15 2.13 -1.50
N ASP A 45 11.05 2.20 -2.25
CA ASP A 45 11.06 2.58 -3.67
C ASP A 45 10.87 4.09 -3.87
N VAL A 46 10.69 4.85 -2.79
CA VAL A 46 10.65 6.30 -2.76
C VAL A 46 11.67 6.86 -1.77
N PRO A 47 12.05 8.15 -1.86
CA PRO A 47 12.92 8.77 -0.87
C PRO A 47 12.35 8.66 0.56
N PRO A 48 13.21 8.57 1.58
CA PRO A 48 12.76 8.50 2.97
C PRO A 48 11.84 9.67 3.35
N ALA A 49 10.84 9.40 4.19
CA ALA A 49 9.97 10.43 4.75
C ALA A 49 10.82 11.49 5.48
N ARG A 50 10.46 12.77 5.31
CA ARG A 50 11.14 13.87 6.01
C ARG A 50 10.84 13.78 7.51
N LYS A 51 11.90 13.88 8.34
CA LYS A 51 11.81 13.95 9.80
C LYS A 51 11.20 15.27 10.26
#